data_AF-A0A2V7IMC7-F1
#
_entry.id   AF-A0A2V7IMC7-F1
#
_cell.length_a   1.000
_cell.length_b   1.000
_cell.length_c   1.000
_cell.angle_alpha   90.00
_cell.angle_beta   90.00
_cell.angle_gamma   90.00
#
_symmetry.space_group_name_H-M   'P 1'
#
loop_
_entity.id
_entity.type
_entity.pdbx_description
1 polymer ?
#
loop_
_entity_poly.entity_id
_entity_poly.type
_entity_poly.pdbx_seq_one_letter_code
_entity_poly.pdbx_strand_id
1 'polypeptide(L)'
;MGACPAHAVRALPTRAGGSVLAGGDRRVLLPRPQLSPERRRGGRGARPGRVRDSVCYDRRARHCARRAISSGEIAGRGTRVARGLRPLGAVTSVRVAFVDTYVLRDAGAGVGLDVLVLRRGRGGRCPGSWETVHGTIEPGETPVQASLRELREETGFTPLRLYNVSRLEAFYQHGSDEVALIPVFAAFVGPHAEPRLSSEHDAAAWLAPAEAAARFSWPRERRAVEDIVSLFGKGGGGLLDDVLRVC
;
A
#
# COMPACT_ATOMS: atom_id res chain seq x y z
N MET A 1 -55.92 35.04 -2.53
CA MET A 1 -55.16 34.05 -3.32
C MET A 1 -54.62 33.03 -2.32
N GLY A 2 -55.12 31.82 -2.12
CA GLY A 2 -55.91 30.91 -2.93
C GLY A 2 -55.38 29.53 -2.54
N ALA A 3 -56.19 28.75 -1.84
CA ALA A 3 -55.82 27.52 -1.14
C ALA A 3 -55.30 26.39 -2.07
N CYS A 4 -54.40 25.55 -1.55
CA CYS A 4 -54.16 24.20 -2.08
C CYS A 4 -54.95 23.19 -1.22
N PRO A 5 -55.94 22.47 -1.77
CA PRO A 5 -56.52 21.31 -1.11
C PRO A 5 -55.94 19.99 -1.65
N ALA A 6 -55.98 18.99 -0.77
CA ALA A 6 -55.61 17.61 -1.01
C ALA A 6 -56.63 16.88 -1.91
N HIS A 7 -56.16 15.87 -2.65
CA HIS A 7 -57.00 14.78 -3.14
C HIS A 7 -56.31 13.43 -2.92
N ALA A 8 -56.97 12.59 -2.12
CA ALA A 8 -56.79 11.16 -2.03
C ALA A 8 -57.77 10.45 -2.97
N VAL A 9 -57.36 9.40 -3.68
CA VAL A 9 -58.29 8.37 -4.23
C VAL A 9 -57.62 6.98 -4.23
N ARG A 10 -58.08 6.16 -3.27
CA ARG A 10 -58.59 4.76 -3.35
C ARG A 10 -57.87 3.62 -4.11
N ALA A 11 -58.08 2.42 -3.56
CA ALA A 11 -57.34 1.17 -3.77
C ALA A 11 -58.06 0.09 -4.62
N LEU A 12 -57.23 -0.84 -5.16
CA LEU A 12 -57.38 -2.31 -5.37
C LEU A 12 -58.38 -2.86 -6.42
N PRO A 13 -58.03 -3.95 -7.14
CA PRO A 13 -58.15 -5.31 -6.57
C PRO A 13 -57.00 -6.31 -6.84
N THR A 14 -57.02 -7.33 -5.99
CA THR A 14 -56.28 -8.61 -5.91
C THR A 14 -56.44 -9.56 -7.09
N ARG A 15 -55.41 -10.38 -7.37
CA ARG A 15 -55.58 -11.84 -7.61
C ARG A 15 -54.29 -12.63 -7.40
N ALA A 16 -54.48 -13.87 -6.97
CA ALA A 16 -53.52 -14.82 -6.43
C ALA A 16 -53.09 -15.88 -7.46
N GLY A 17 -52.00 -16.60 -7.15
CA GLY A 17 -51.93 -18.05 -7.36
C GLY A 17 -50.90 -18.59 -8.36
N GLY A 18 -50.03 -19.47 -7.85
CA GLY A 18 -49.32 -20.55 -8.57
C GLY A 18 -48.08 -20.17 -9.38
N SER A 19 -47.04 -20.97 -9.60
CA SER A 19 -46.38 -22.14 -8.98
C SER A 19 -45.39 -22.69 -10.03
N VAL A 20 -44.29 -23.31 -9.59
CA VAL A 20 -43.47 -24.34 -10.30
C VAL A 20 -42.32 -23.90 -11.24
N LEU A 21 -41.10 -24.17 -10.74
CA LEU A 21 -39.90 -24.82 -11.32
C LEU A 21 -39.49 -24.62 -12.81
N ALA A 22 -38.24 -24.15 -13.01
CA ALA A 22 -37.17 -24.71 -13.88
C ALA A 22 -35.97 -23.73 -13.80
N GLY A 23 -34.77 -24.10 -13.37
CA GLY A 23 -33.91 -25.10 -14.02
C GLY A 23 -33.20 -24.47 -15.23
N GLY A 24 -32.09 -23.77 -15.01
CA GLY A 24 -31.36 -23.06 -16.07
C GLY A 24 -29.92 -22.71 -15.69
N ASP A 25 -29.07 -23.74 -15.68
CA ASP A 25 -27.62 -23.67 -15.48
C ASP A 25 -26.96 -22.89 -16.65
N ARG A 26 -26.74 -21.57 -16.49
CA ARG A 26 -25.95 -20.78 -17.45
C ARG A 26 -24.47 -20.94 -17.14
N ARG A 27 -23.90 -22.05 -17.61
CA ARG A 27 -22.45 -22.20 -17.76
C ARG A 27 -21.94 -21.21 -18.81
N VAL A 28 -21.21 -20.20 -18.37
CA VAL A 28 -20.41 -19.34 -19.24
C VAL A 28 -19.24 -20.17 -19.77
N LEU A 29 -19.27 -20.50 -21.06
CA LEU A 29 -18.18 -21.17 -21.76
C LEU A 29 -17.08 -20.14 -22.02
N LEU A 30 -15.99 -20.18 -21.25
CA LEU A 30 -14.77 -19.44 -21.59
C LEU A 30 -14.03 -20.16 -22.74
N PRO A 31 -13.55 -19.46 -23.77
CA PRO A 31 -12.78 -20.09 -24.84
C PRO A 31 -11.43 -20.58 -24.32
N ARG A 32 -11.12 -21.84 -24.61
CA ARG A 32 -9.81 -22.46 -24.33
C ARG A 32 -8.71 -21.77 -25.16
N PRO A 33 -7.54 -21.43 -24.57
CA PRO A 33 -6.39 -21.04 -25.36
C PRO A 33 -5.88 -22.25 -26.16
N GLN A 34 -5.79 -22.10 -27.48
CA GLN A 34 -5.17 -23.09 -28.36
C GLN A 34 -3.66 -23.02 -28.22
N LEU A 35 -3.06 -24.06 -27.61
CA LEU A 35 -1.62 -24.30 -27.66
C LEU A 35 -1.32 -25.10 -28.93
N SER A 36 -0.50 -24.53 -29.81
CA SER A 36 0.04 -25.20 -30.99
C SER A 36 0.98 -26.34 -30.61
N PRO A 37 0.98 -27.49 -31.31
CA PRO A 37 1.88 -28.59 -30.98
C PRO A 37 3.29 -28.34 -31.54
N GLU A 38 4.29 -28.35 -30.65
CA GLU A 38 5.70 -28.30 -31.03
C GLU A 38 6.13 -29.56 -31.80
N ARG A 39 6.86 -29.33 -32.89
CA ARG A 39 7.50 -30.37 -33.71
C ARG A 39 8.66 -31.01 -32.95
N ARG A 40 8.60 -32.33 -32.82
CA ARG A 40 9.73 -33.19 -32.47
C ARG A 40 10.87 -33.05 -33.48
N ARG A 41 12.10 -32.80 -33.00
CA ARG A 41 13.34 -33.31 -33.61
C ARG A 41 14.21 -33.93 -32.54
N GLY A 42 14.53 -35.21 -32.72
CA GLY A 42 15.47 -35.93 -31.88
C GLY A 42 16.92 -35.62 -32.26
N GLY A 43 17.80 -35.71 -31.26
CA GLY A 43 19.25 -35.70 -31.40
C GLY A 43 19.87 -36.22 -30.12
N ARG A 44 20.49 -37.41 -30.18
CA ARG A 44 21.20 -38.05 -29.07
C ARG A 44 22.53 -37.35 -28.82
N GLY A 45 22.97 -37.26 -27.56
CA GLY A 45 24.39 -37.25 -27.23
C GLY A 45 24.82 -36.39 -26.04
N ALA A 46 25.61 -37.04 -25.17
CA ALA A 46 26.56 -36.48 -24.21
C ALA A 46 26.08 -36.10 -22.79
N ARG A 47 26.89 -36.60 -21.84
CA ARG A 47 26.74 -36.66 -20.38
C ARG A 47 26.99 -35.28 -19.73
N PRO A 48 26.39 -34.97 -18.56
CA PRO A 48 26.71 -33.74 -17.84
C PRO A 48 28.04 -33.87 -17.10
N GLY A 49 28.98 -32.98 -17.44
CA GLY A 49 30.21 -32.75 -16.68
C GLY A 49 29.92 -32.07 -15.35
N ARG A 50 30.69 -32.45 -14.32
CA ARG A 50 30.77 -31.75 -13.04
C ARG A 50 31.25 -30.32 -13.29
N VAL A 51 30.52 -29.35 -12.76
CA VAL A 51 31.10 -28.09 -12.32
C VAL A 51 30.79 -27.97 -10.84
N ARG A 52 31.81 -28.27 -10.03
CA ARG A 52 31.97 -27.68 -8.71
C ARG A 52 32.25 -26.21 -8.96
N ASP A 53 31.55 -25.32 -8.27
CA ASP A 53 32.20 -24.17 -7.64
C ASP A 53 31.33 -23.69 -6.48
N SER A 54 31.85 -24.03 -5.30
CA SER A 54 31.51 -23.44 -4.01
C SER A 54 31.95 -21.98 -3.99
N VAL A 55 31.02 -21.05 -3.83
CA VAL A 55 31.38 -19.71 -3.36
C VAL A 55 31.03 -19.62 -1.88
N CYS A 56 32.06 -19.76 -1.06
CA CYS A 56 32.03 -19.54 0.37
C CYS A 56 31.78 -18.06 0.66
N TYR A 57 30.78 -17.75 1.49
CA TYR A 57 30.57 -16.41 2.04
C TYR A 57 31.54 -16.23 3.23
N ASP A 58 32.65 -15.52 3.02
CA ASP A 58 33.59 -15.21 4.10
C ASP A 58 33.00 -14.13 5.02
N ARG A 59 32.51 -14.57 6.18
CA ARG A 59 32.31 -13.71 7.36
C ARG A 59 33.66 -13.41 7.98
N ARG A 60 34.15 -12.18 7.84
CA ARG A 60 35.06 -11.57 8.83
C ARG A 60 34.97 -10.04 8.83
N ALA A 61 34.30 -9.54 9.85
CA ALA A 61 34.38 -8.17 10.32
C ALA A 61 35.83 -7.79 10.65
N ARG A 62 36.31 -6.66 10.12
CA ARG A 62 37.37 -5.85 10.74
C ARG A 62 37.16 -4.37 10.43
N HIS A 63 36.78 -3.64 11.46
CA HIS A 63 37.36 -2.35 11.88
C HIS A 63 38.03 -1.51 10.78
N CYS A 64 37.34 -0.48 10.29
CA CYS A 64 38.00 0.67 9.66
C CYS A 64 37.68 1.93 10.47
N ALA A 65 38.71 2.42 11.13
CA ALA A 65 38.71 3.59 11.97
C ALA A 65 38.36 4.86 11.19
N ARG A 66 37.64 5.75 11.87
CA ARG A 66 37.39 7.13 11.48
C ARG A 66 38.72 7.83 11.18
N ARG A 67 38.84 8.48 10.02
CA ARG A 67 39.77 9.60 9.82
C ARG A 67 38.96 10.85 9.50
N ALA A 68 38.94 11.76 10.47
CA ALA A 68 38.51 13.13 10.28
C ALA A 68 39.49 13.80 9.29
N ILE A 69 38.95 14.43 8.26
CA ILE A 69 39.74 15.31 7.39
C ILE A 69 39.85 16.65 8.09
N SER A 70 41.08 17.01 8.45
CA SER A 70 41.46 18.28 9.03
C SER A 70 41.11 19.43 8.07
N SER A 71 40.35 20.40 8.57
CA SER A 71 40.17 21.70 7.93
C SER A 71 41.50 22.46 7.95
N GLY A 72 42.06 22.78 6.78
CA GLY A 72 43.30 23.54 6.68
C GLY A 72 43.69 23.85 5.24
N GLU A 73 43.39 25.09 4.83
CA GLU A 73 44.15 25.92 3.87
C GLU A 73 44.33 25.43 2.43
N ILE A 74 43.43 25.88 1.55
CA ILE A 74 43.80 26.24 0.17
C ILE A 74 43.53 27.74 0.00
N ALA A 75 44.54 28.54 0.33
CA ALA A 75 44.58 29.95 -0.04
C ALA A 75 44.96 30.05 -1.53
N GLY A 76 43.94 30.19 -2.39
CA GLY A 76 44.10 30.47 -3.81
C GLY A 76 43.28 31.70 -4.18
N ARG A 77 43.97 32.82 -4.43
CA ARG A 77 43.38 34.05 -4.98
C ARG A 77 42.71 33.74 -6.32
N GLY A 78 41.40 33.87 -6.33
CA GLY A 78 40.60 33.91 -7.54
C GLY A 78 39.29 34.59 -7.22
N THR A 79 39.20 35.90 -7.47
CA THR A 79 37.93 36.62 -7.54
C THR A 79 37.13 36.08 -8.73
N ARG A 80 36.51 34.91 -8.56
CA ARG A 80 35.36 34.55 -9.36
C ARG A 80 34.18 35.22 -8.68
N VAL A 81 33.74 36.32 -9.26
CA VAL A 81 32.37 36.79 -9.08
C VAL A 81 31.49 35.57 -9.30
N ALA A 82 30.93 35.02 -8.21
CA ALA A 82 29.87 34.05 -8.31
C ALA A 82 28.73 34.79 -9.02
N ARG A 83 28.70 34.68 -10.36
CA ARG A 83 27.58 35.08 -11.18
C ARG A 83 26.37 34.47 -10.50
N GLY A 84 25.54 35.33 -9.93
CA GLY A 84 24.35 34.93 -9.19
C GLY A 84 23.63 33.86 -9.98
N LEU A 85 23.53 32.67 -9.40
CA LEU A 85 22.57 31.68 -9.85
C LEU A 85 21.24 32.40 -9.74
N ARG A 86 20.70 32.82 -10.90
CA ARG A 86 19.31 33.25 -10.96
C ARG A 86 18.51 32.08 -10.37
N PRO A 87 17.60 32.31 -9.42
CA PRO A 87 16.63 31.30 -9.09
C PRO A 87 16.03 30.83 -10.42
N LEU A 88 16.23 29.55 -10.77
CA LEU A 88 15.31 28.88 -11.68
C LEU A 88 13.91 29.19 -11.12
N GLY A 89 12.97 29.67 -11.95
CA GLY A 89 11.73 30.36 -11.55
C GLY A 89 10.86 29.68 -10.48
N ALA A 90 9.53 29.63 -10.65
CA ALA A 90 8.75 28.73 -9.82
C ALA A 90 9.20 27.29 -10.17
N VAL A 91 9.87 26.60 -9.26
CA VAL A 91 10.25 25.19 -9.42
C VAL A 91 9.34 24.39 -8.51
N THR A 92 8.52 23.54 -9.11
CA THR A 92 7.71 22.56 -8.37
C THR A 92 8.62 21.78 -7.42
N SER A 93 8.29 21.84 -6.13
CA SER A 93 9.08 21.16 -5.11
C SER A 93 8.71 19.68 -5.02
N VAL A 94 9.66 18.82 -4.63
CA VAL A 94 9.40 17.39 -4.37
C VAL A 94 9.79 17.10 -2.93
N ARG A 95 8.89 16.52 -2.15
CA ARG A 95 9.11 16.26 -0.73
C ARG A 95 8.60 14.90 -0.30
N VAL A 96 9.36 14.22 0.57
CA VAL A 96 8.86 13.08 1.34
C VAL A 96 8.20 13.62 2.60
N ALA A 97 6.87 13.62 2.63
CA ALA A 97 6.10 14.35 3.65
C ALA A 97 5.09 13.47 4.42
N PHE A 98 4.69 12.34 3.84
CA PHE A 98 3.67 11.46 4.43
C PHE A 98 4.12 10.01 4.41
N VAL A 99 3.38 9.18 5.13
CA VAL A 99 3.49 7.72 5.12
C VAL A 99 2.12 7.08 5.00
N ASP A 100 2.05 5.95 4.31
CA ASP A 100 0.87 5.09 4.26
C ASP A 100 1.23 3.73 4.87
N THR A 101 0.41 3.23 5.79
CA THR A 101 0.65 1.96 6.49
C THR A 101 -0.58 1.05 6.41
N TYR A 102 -0.49 0.03 5.56
CA TYR A 102 -1.54 -0.98 5.43
C TYR A 102 -1.46 -1.98 6.56
N VAL A 103 -2.51 -2.04 7.38
CA VAL A 103 -2.58 -3.01 8.48
C VAL A 103 -3.21 -4.30 7.98
N LEU A 104 -2.51 -5.41 8.21
CA LEU A 104 -2.83 -6.73 7.72
C LEU A 104 -2.97 -7.71 8.87
N ARG A 105 -3.91 -8.63 8.76
CA ARG A 105 -3.98 -9.83 9.62
C ARG A 105 -4.34 -11.05 8.78
N ASP A 106 -4.03 -12.24 9.27
CA ASP A 106 -4.50 -13.47 8.64
C ASP A 106 -6.02 -13.58 8.79
N ALA A 107 -6.74 -13.90 7.71
CA ALA A 107 -8.20 -13.85 7.63
C ALA A 107 -8.96 -14.92 8.45
N GLY A 108 -8.32 -15.57 9.43
CA GLY A 108 -8.85 -16.76 10.10
C GLY A 108 -8.91 -17.97 9.15
N ALA A 109 -8.83 -19.19 9.70
CA ALA A 109 -8.73 -20.45 8.93
C ALA A 109 -7.46 -20.66 8.06
N GLY A 110 -6.46 -19.77 8.17
CA GLY A 110 -5.12 -20.00 7.62
C GLY A 110 -4.95 -19.77 6.12
N VAL A 111 -5.96 -19.20 5.45
CA VAL A 111 -5.89 -18.86 4.02
C VAL A 111 -6.46 -17.46 3.79
N GLY A 112 -5.59 -16.50 3.50
CA GLY A 112 -5.97 -15.14 3.09
C GLY A 112 -5.57 -14.06 4.07
N LEU A 113 -5.66 -12.81 3.60
CA LEU A 113 -5.36 -11.59 4.35
C LEU A 113 -6.63 -10.77 4.53
N ASP A 114 -6.84 -10.23 5.71
CA ASP A 114 -7.73 -9.09 5.91
C ASP A 114 -6.90 -7.80 5.93
N VAL A 115 -7.44 -6.75 5.32
CA VAL A 115 -6.89 -5.40 5.31
C VAL A 115 -7.78 -4.50 6.16
N LEU A 116 -7.19 -3.75 7.07
CA LEU A 116 -7.91 -2.72 7.82
C LEU A 116 -8.17 -1.50 6.94
N VAL A 117 -9.40 -1.02 6.97
CA VAL A 117 -9.79 0.27 6.39
C VAL A 117 -10.39 1.15 7.49
N LEU A 118 -10.02 2.44 7.50
CA LEU A 118 -10.47 3.42 8.47
C LEU A 118 -11.32 4.48 7.79
N ARG A 119 -12.37 4.98 8.43
CA ARG A 119 -13.18 6.09 7.92
C ARG A 119 -12.87 7.36 8.69
N ARG A 120 -12.50 8.42 7.98
CA ARG A 120 -12.22 9.74 8.56
C ARG A 120 -13.45 10.32 9.23
N GLY A 121 -13.28 10.79 10.46
CA GLY A 121 -14.29 11.51 11.24
C GLY A 121 -14.56 12.92 10.71
N ARG A 122 -15.49 13.62 11.36
CA ARG A 122 -16.01 14.91 10.90
C ARG A 122 -15.06 16.10 11.11
N GLY A 123 -14.10 16.00 12.01
CA GLY A 123 -13.24 17.12 12.43
C GLY A 123 -12.05 17.41 11.51
N GLY A 124 -11.74 16.53 10.56
CA GLY A 124 -10.54 16.60 9.72
C GLY A 124 -10.82 16.93 8.25
N ARG A 125 -9.78 16.77 7.42
CA ARG A 125 -9.91 16.83 5.95
C ARG A 125 -10.70 15.63 5.44
N CYS A 126 -11.40 15.79 4.31
CA CYS A 126 -12.16 14.73 3.63
C CYS A 126 -13.02 13.83 4.54
N PRO A 127 -13.93 14.39 5.38
CA PRO A 127 -14.78 13.58 6.25
C PRO A 127 -15.53 12.47 5.51
N GLY A 128 -15.61 11.29 6.12
CA GLY A 128 -16.31 10.13 5.55
C GLY A 128 -15.53 9.36 4.49
N SER A 129 -14.37 9.85 4.05
CA SER A 129 -13.47 9.07 3.19
C SER A 129 -12.89 7.88 3.95
N TRP A 130 -12.71 6.78 3.22
CA TRP A 130 -12.07 5.57 3.69
C TRP A 130 -10.63 5.50 3.21
N GLU A 131 -9.71 5.24 4.14
CA GLU A 131 -8.28 5.27 3.93
C GLU A 131 -7.53 4.21 4.76
N THR A 132 -6.28 3.99 4.39
CA THR A 132 -5.29 3.30 5.22
C THR A 132 -4.81 4.18 6.38
N VAL A 133 -3.97 3.66 7.28
CA VAL A 133 -3.30 4.52 8.28
C VAL A 133 -2.41 5.50 7.53
N HIS A 134 -2.66 6.79 7.68
CA HIS A 134 -2.04 7.81 6.87
C HIS A 134 -1.65 9.00 7.73
N GLY A 135 -0.37 9.37 7.68
CA GLY A 135 0.12 10.43 8.54
C GLY A 135 1.24 11.27 7.97
N THR A 136 1.50 12.37 8.65
CA THR A 136 2.55 13.32 8.28
C THR A 136 3.85 12.91 8.97
N ILE A 137 4.96 12.95 8.24
CA ILE A 137 6.28 12.75 8.84
C ILE A 137 6.66 14.01 9.61
N GLU A 138 6.86 13.89 10.92
CA GLU A 138 7.22 15.02 11.76
C GLU A 138 8.72 15.36 11.66
N PRO A 139 9.12 16.60 12.02
CA PRO A 139 10.53 16.97 12.05
C PRO A 139 11.37 16.03 12.93
N GLY A 140 12.41 15.44 12.33
CA GLY A 140 13.30 14.51 13.02
C GLY A 140 12.86 13.04 12.96
N GLU A 141 11.71 12.74 12.36
CA GLU A 141 11.28 11.36 12.12
C GLU A 141 11.78 10.83 10.78
N THR A 142 12.18 9.56 10.77
CA THR A 142 12.23 8.75 9.54
C THR A 142 10.82 8.31 9.15
N PRO A 143 10.56 7.95 7.87
CA PRO A 143 9.27 7.39 7.47
C PRO A 143 8.86 6.16 8.27
N VAL A 144 9.81 5.31 8.68
CA VAL A 144 9.54 4.13 9.52
C VAL A 144 9.03 4.56 10.90
N GLN A 145 9.66 5.57 11.51
CA GLN A 145 9.23 6.09 12.81
C GLN A 145 7.84 6.71 12.74
N ALA A 146 7.58 7.52 11.70
CA ALA A 146 6.26 8.10 11.46
C ALA A 146 5.20 7.00 11.27
N SER A 147 5.47 5.99 10.45
CA SER A 147 4.55 4.86 10.23
C SER A 147 4.19 4.13 11.53
N LEU A 148 5.18 3.85 12.39
CA LEU A 148 4.95 3.22 13.70
C LEU A 148 4.21 4.12 14.68
N ARG A 149 4.46 5.43 14.65
CA ARG A 149 3.75 6.43 15.47
C ARG A 149 2.28 6.50 15.08
N GLU A 150 2.00 6.74 13.79
CA GLU A 150 0.65 6.88 13.25
C GLU A 150 -0.17 5.60 13.44
N LEU A 151 0.44 4.42 13.19
CA LEU A 151 -0.21 3.14 13.47
C LEU A 151 -0.67 3.03 14.92
N ARG A 152 0.19 3.41 15.87
CA ARG A 152 -0.15 3.38 17.30
C ARG A 152 -1.21 4.43 17.66
N GLU A 153 -1.13 5.62 17.10
CA GLU A 153 -2.03 6.73 17.41
C GLU A 153 -3.44 6.49 16.86
N GLU A 154 -3.56 6.08 15.60
CA GLU A 154 -4.83 5.91 14.91
C GLU A 154 -5.54 4.60 15.27
N THR A 155 -4.80 3.55 15.64
CA THR A 155 -5.38 2.20 15.85
C THR A 155 -5.04 1.56 17.18
N GLY A 156 -4.06 2.11 17.92
CA GLY A 156 -3.55 1.49 19.14
C GLY A 156 -2.62 0.29 18.92
N PHE A 157 -2.31 -0.06 17.67
CA PHE A 157 -1.52 -1.25 17.36
C PHE A 157 -0.01 -1.05 17.49
N THR A 158 0.67 -2.15 17.78
CA THR A 158 2.10 -2.35 17.57
C THR A 158 2.24 -3.55 16.65
N PRO A 159 2.97 -3.44 15.52
CA PRO A 159 3.02 -4.52 14.54
C PRO A 159 3.84 -5.69 15.08
N LEU A 160 3.42 -6.91 14.76
CA LEU A 160 4.24 -8.11 14.93
C LEU A 160 5.39 -8.11 13.92
N ARG A 161 5.12 -7.61 12.71
CA ARG A 161 6.09 -7.44 11.62
C ARG A 161 5.75 -6.19 10.82
N LEU A 162 6.76 -5.43 10.45
CA LEU A 162 6.62 -4.29 9.54
C LEU A 162 7.47 -4.53 8.30
N TYR A 163 6.86 -4.33 7.13
CA TYR A 163 7.53 -4.47 5.84
C TYR A 163 7.49 -3.16 5.06
N ASN A 164 8.59 -2.84 4.39
CA ASN A 164 8.63 -1.89 3.30
C ASN A 164 8.02 -2.56 2.06
N VAL A 165 7.01 -1.95 1.45
CA VAL A 165 6.32 -2.52 0.27
C VAL A 165 7.17 -2.33 -1.02
N SER A 166 8.35 -1.69 -0.91
CA SER A 166 9.19 -1.29 -2.05
C SER A 166 8.42 -0.41 -3.06
N ARG A 167 7.52 0.43 -2.53
CA ARG A 167 6.61 1.29 -3.28
C ARG A 167 6.60 2.70 -2.69
N LEU A 168 6.47 3.69 -3.56
CA LEU A 168 6.15 5.07 -3.20
C LEU A 168 4.83 5.45 -3.86
N GLU A 169 3.92 6.05 -3.09
CA GLU A 169 2.84 6.84 -3.70
C GLU A 169 3.32 8.25 -3.98
N ALA A 170 2.68 8.89 -4.97
CA ALA A 170 2.92 10.28 -5.28
C ALA A 170 1.62 11.01 -5.62
N PHE A 171 1.51 12.26 -5.18
CA PHE A 171 0.46 13.16 -5.64
C PHE A 171 0.94 14.62 -5.69
N TYR A 172 0.33 15.40 -6.59
CA TYR A 172 0.63 16.81 -6.77
C TYR A 172 -0.36 17.70 -6.00
N GLN A 173 0.17 18.50 -5.09
CA GLN A 173 -0.55 19.52 -4.34
C GLN A 173 -0.48 20.85 -5.09
N HIS A 174 -1.44 21.07 -5.99
CA HIS A 174 -1.49 22.28 -6.83
C HIS A 174 -1.55 23.60 -6.03
N GLY A 175 -2.03 23.58 -4.79
CA GLY A 175 -2.09 24.78 -3.94
C GLY A 175 -0.72 25.23 -3.41
N SER A 176 0.24 24.31 -3.27
CA SER A 176 1.60 24.57 -2.77
C SER A 176 2.68 24.39 -3.85
N ASP A 177 2.31 23.98 -5.07
CA ASP A 177 3.23 23.58 -6.13
C ASP A 177 4.27 22.54 -5.62
N GLU A 178 3.76 21.50 -4.94
CA GLU A 178 4.56 20.43 -4.33
C GLU A 178 4.10 19.04 -4.81
N VAL A 179 5.05 18.20 -5.20
CA VAL A 179 4.87 16.76 -5.36
C VAL A 179 5.24 16.07 -4.06
N ALA A 180 4.26 15.46 -3.40
CA ALA A 180 4.49 14.64 -2.23
C ALA A 180 4.83 13.21 -2.63
N LEU A 181 5.91 12.65 -2.08
CA LEU A 181 6.28 11.25 -2.13
C LEU A 181 5.97 10.58 -0.79
N ILE A 182 5.47 9.36 -0.83
CA ILE A 182 4.89 8.68 0.34
C ILE A 182 5.38 7.23 0.37
N PRO A 183 6.33 6.90 1.26
CA PRO A 183 6.72 5.53 1.52
C PRO A 183 5.54 4.70 2.02
N VAL A 184 5.39 3.51 1.45
CA VAL A 184 4.30 2.59 1.77
C VAL A 184 4.82 1.42 2.60
N PHE A 185 4.16 1.15 3.71
CA PHE A 185 4.46 0.05 4.61
C PHE A 185 3.29 -0.92 4.76
N ALA A 186 3.60 -2.16 5.11
CA ALA A 186 2.64 -3.18 5.49
C ALA A 186 2.92 -3.67 6.92
N ALA A 187 1.96 -3.49 7.81
CA ALA A 187 2.04 -3.83 9.23
C ALA A 187 1.18 -5.07 9.52
N PHE A 188 1.83 -6.19 9.87
CA PHE A 188 1.11 -7.39 10.30
C PHE A 188 0.77 -7.31 11.79
N VAL A 189 -0.49 -7.55 12.14
CA VAL A 189 -0.99 -7.63 13.51
C VAL A 189 -1.58 -9.01 13.80
N GLY A 190 -1.97 -9.25 15.06
CA GLY A 190 -2.59 -10.52 15.46
C GLY A 190 -3.93 -10.78 14.75
N PRO A 191 -4.31 -12.06 14.55
CA PRO A 191 -5.53 -12.44 13.82
C PRO A 191 -6.84 -11.98 14.49
N HIS A 192 -6.78 -11.61 15.77
CA HIS A 192 -7.92 -11.11 16.55
C HIS A 192 -7.71 -9.66 17.01
N ALA A 193 -6.84 -8.91 16.33
CA ALA A 193 -6.59 -7.52 16.65
C ALA A 193 -7.81 -6.66 16.32
N GLU A 194 -8.29 -5.92 17.32
CA GLU A 194 -9.39 -4.95 17.18
C GLU A 194 -8.86 -3.53 17.37
N PRO A 195 -9.10 -2.62 16.40
CA PRO A 195 -8.52 -1.28 16.44
C PRO A 195 -9.19 -0.42 17.53
N ARG A 196 -8.38 0.34 18.26
CA ARG A 196 -8.83 1.44 19.12
C ARG A 196 -8.61 2.75 18.39
N LEU A 197 -9.68 3.28 17.82
CA LEU A 197 -9.62 4.48 16.99
C LEU A 197 -9.31 5.75 17.80
N SER A 198 -8.52 6.64 17.21
CA SER A 198 -8.38 8.02 17.68
C SER A 198 -9.61 8.85 17.31
N SER A 199 -9.63 10.14 17.69
CA SER A 199 -10.67 11.08 17.26
C SER A 199 -10.66 11.39 15.75
N GLU A 200 -9.61 10.97 15.03
CA GLU A 200 -9.48 11.20 13.59
C GLU A 200 -10.37 10.28 12.76
N HIS A 201 -10.76 9.12 13.31
CA HIS A 201 -11.56 8.12 12.62
C HIS A 201 -12.80 7.74 13.43
N ASP A 202 -13.92 7.55 12.74
CA ASP A 202 -15.21 7.25 13.37
C ASP A 202 -15.77 5.86 13.02
N ALA A 203 -15.08 5.13 12.15
CA ALA A 203 -15.39 3.75 11.82
C ALA A 203 -14.15 3.00 11.30
N ALA A 204 -14.16 1.68 11.44
CA ALA A 204 -13.15 0.79 10.90
C ALA A 204 -13.80 -0.51 10.42
N ALA A 205 -13.15 -1.18 9.47
CA ALA A 205 -13.56 -2.51 9.03
C ALA A 205 -12.34 -3.34 8.62
N TRP A 206 -12.35 -4.61 8.98
CA TRP A 206 -11.47 -5.62 8.40
C TRP A 206 -12.16 -6.19 7.17
N LEU A 207 -11.50 -6.11 6.01
CA LEU A 207 -12.07 -6.51 4.72
C LEU A 207 -11.09 -7.40 3.96
N ALA A 208 -11.60 -8.32 3.14
CA ALA A 208 -10.77 -9.01 2.16
C ALA A 208 -10.13 -8.00 1.19
N PRO A 209 -8.97 -8.29 0.56
CA PRO A 209 -8.20 -7.28 -0.15
C PRO A 209 -8.98 -6.63 -1.31
N ALA A 210 -9.77 -7.42 -2.04
CA ALA A 210 -10.61 -6.91 -3.12
C ALA A 210 -11.70 -5.94 -2.61
N GLU A 211 -12.27 -6.21 -1.43
CA GLU A 211 -13.28 -5.36 -0.81
C GLU A 211 -12.65 -4.08 -0.22
N ALA A 212 -11.48 -4.19 0.39
CA ALA A 212 -10.70 -3.04 0.85
C ALA A 212 -10.34 -2.11 -0.32
N ALA A 213 -9.83 -2.67 -1.42
CA ALA A 213 -9.54 -1.95 -2.65
C ALA A 213 -10.77 -1.29 -3.31
N ALA A 214 -11.97 -1.83 -3.07
CA ALA A 214 -13.23 -1.22 -3.50
C ALA A 214 -13.72 -0.14 -2.51
N ARG A 215 -13.35 -0.25 -1.23
CA ARG A 215 -13.75 0.67 -0.17
C ARG A 215 -12.89 1.94 -0.12
N PHE A 216 -11.59 1.83 -0.36
CA PHE A 216 -10.67 2.97 -0.34
C PHE A 216 -11.11 4.09 -1.28
N SER A 217 -10.98 5.32 -0.82
CA SER A 217 -11.46 6.49 -1.55
C SER A 217 -10.51 6.88 -2.69
N TRP A 218 -9.21 6.60 -2.55
CA TRP A 218 -8.22 7.01 -3.52
C TRP A 218 -7.78 5.86 -4.43
N PRO A 219 -7.75 6.03 -5.77
CA PRO A 219 -7.29 4.97 -6.70
C PRO A 219 -5.85 4.50 -6.49
N ARG A 220 -5.03 5.29 -5.78
CA ARG A 220 -3.66 4.93 -5.42
C ARG A 220 -3.64 3.78 -4.41
N GLU A 221 -4.57 3.79 -3.46
CA GLU A 221 -4.63 2.78 -2.41
C GLU A 221 -5.06 1.42 -2.94
N ARG A 222 -5.96 1.38 -3.94
CA ARG A 222 -6.28 0.16 -4.67
C ARG A 222 -5.04 -0.51 -5.26
N ARG A 223 -4.18 0.27 -5.91
CA ARG A 223 -2.94 -0.23 -6.53
C ARG A 223 -1.94 -0.71 -5.49
N ALA A 224 -1.85 -0.03 -4.35
CA ALA A 224 -1.01 -0.49 -3.25
C ALA A 224 -1.49 -1.84 -2.68
N VAL A 225 -2.81 -2.07 -2.60
CA VAL A 225 -3.36 -3.38 -2.18
C VAL A 225 -2.97 -4.50 -3.16
N GLU A 226 -2.99 -4.24 -4.47
CA GLU A 226 -2.57 -5.22 -5.47
C GLU A 226 -1.10 -5.65 -5.26
N ASP A 227 -0.20 -4.69 -5.03
CA ASP A 227 1.21 -4.96 -4.75
C ASP A 227 1.38 -5.72 -3.42
N ILE A 228 0.63 -5.34 -2.38
CA ILE A 228 0.65 -6.01 -1.08
C ILE A 228 0.22 -7.47 -1.18
N VAL A 229 -0.84 -7.76 -1.95
CA VAL A 229 -1.29 -9.14 -2.16
C VAL A 229 -0.24 -9.95 -2.92
N SER A 230 0.40 -9.33 -3.93
CA SER A 230 1.48 -9.97 -4.69
C SER A 230 2.68 -10.33 -3.81
N LEU A 231 3.10 -9.41 -2.93
CA LEU A 231 4.27 -9.58 -2.06
C LEU A 231 3.98 -10.46 -0.84
N PHE A 232 2.83 -10.27 -0.21
CA PHE A 232 2.57 -10.77 1.14
C PHE A 232 1.34 -11.68 1.26
N GLY A 233 0.64 -11.99 0.16
CA GLY A 233 -0.59 -12.80 0.15
C GLY A 233 -0.47 -14.20 0.76
N LYS A 234 0.77 -14.66 1.03
CA LYS A 234 1.08 -15.92 1.72
C LYS A 234 1.39 -15.74 3.22
N GLY A 235 1.11 -14.57 3.79
CA GLY A 235 1.30 -14.26 5.21
C GLY A 235 2.68 -13.71 5.59
N GLY A 236 3.53 -13.31 4.63
CA GLY A 236 4.87 -12.76 4.87
C GLY A 236 5.66 -12.46 3.59
N GLY A 237 6.87 -11.91 3.73
CA GLY A 237 7.69 -11.45 2.59
C GLY A 237 8.31 -12.56 1.73
N GLY A 238 8.18 -13.83 2.13
CA GLY A 238 8.66 -14.98 1.37
C GLY A 238 10.16 -14.87 1.04
N LEU A 239 10.50 -14.97 -0.25
CA LEU A 239 11.89 -14.85 -0.72
C LEU A 239 12.50 -13.45 -0.49
N LEU A 240 11.65 -12.44 -0.27
CA LEU A 240 12.06 -11.05 -0.09
C LEU A 240 12.02 -10.62 1.37
N ASP A 241 11.75 -11.52 2.32
CA ASP A 241 11.57 -11.19 3.73
C ASP A 241 12.78 -10.41 4.29
N ASP A 242 13.99 -10.92 4.09
CA ASP A 242 15.22 -10.30 4.59
C ASP A 242 15.50 -8.89 4.02
N VAL A 243 14.94 -8.56 2.85
CA VAL A 243 15.14 -7.27 2.17
C VAL A 243 14.04 -6.28 2.55
N LEU A 244 12.81 -6.76 2.67
CA LEU A 244 11.64 -5.91 2.89
C LEU A 244 11.34 -5.71 4.37
N ARG A 245 11.79 -6.61 5.25
CA ARG A 245 11.46 -6.56 6.67
C ARG A 245 12.20 -5.44 7.37
N VAL A 246 11.43 -4.63 8.09
CA VAL A 246 11.90 -3.51 8.91
C VAL A 246 12.03 -3.93 10.37
N CYS A 247 11.00 -4.60 10.91
CA CYS A 247 11.01 -5.24 12.22
C CYS A 247 10.14 -6.50 12.25
#